data_AF-A0A959AN54-F1
#
_entry.id   AF-A0A959AN54-F1
#
_cell.length_a   1.000
_cell.length_b   1.000
_cell.length_c   1.000
_cell.angle_alpha   90.00
_cell.angle_beta   90.00
_cell.angle_gamma   90.00
#
_symmetry.space_group_name_H-M   'P 1'
#
loop_
_entity.id
_entity.type
_entity.pdbx_description
1 polymer ?
#
loop_
_entity_poly.entity_id
_entity_poly.type
_entity_poly.pdbx_seq_one_letter_code
_entity_poly.pdbx_strand_id
1 'polypeptide(L)'
;MTKKEKQAGHSDLIPDVNLRDRMVEHLYSKRPLLGEGSVFSELLQTLVNKMLDGEASDFLDEERASGRVNKRNGYTPKQILSAAGPLSIRTPRDRNGVFEPALVEKGQRELSSGVDEQIIALYAQGNSVEDVRRLLAKL
;
A
#
# COMPACT_ATOMS: atom_id res chain seq x y z
N MET A 1 -14.50 -15.40 -37.69
CA MET A 1 -15.31 -15.59 -36.47
C MET A 1 -14.47 -15.15 -35.27
N THR A 2 -14.63 -13.90 -34.84
CA THR A 2 -13.89 -13.33 -33.71
C THR A 2 -14.58 -13.76 -32.41
N LYS A 3 -13.87 -14.52 -31.56
CA LYS A 3 -14.33 -14.83 -30.20
C LYS A 3 -14.47 -13.50 -29.45
N LYS A 4 -15.69 -13.11 -29.09
CA LYS A 4 -15.91 -12.08 -28.06
C LYS A 4 -15.35 -12.63 -26.76
N GLU A 5 -14.31 -12.01 -26.22
CA GLU A 5 -13.89 -12.21 -24.83
C GLU A 5 -15.10 -11.92 -23.94
N LYS A 6 -15.54 -12.93 -23.17
CA LYS A 6 -16.54 -12.72 -22.13
C LYS A 6 -15.93 -11.74 -21.13
N GLN A 7 -16.48 -10.54 -21.03
CA GLN A 7 -16.17 -9.63 -19.93
C GLN A 7 -16.44 -10.39 -18.62
N ALA A 8 -15.39 -10.54 -17.81
CA ALA A 8 -15.47 -11.15 -16.50
C ALA A 8 -16.58 -10.46 -15.70
N GLY A 9 -17.50 -11.24 -15.14
CA GLY A 9 -18.62 -10.69 -14.38
C GLY A 9 -18.11 -10.02 -13.11
N HIS A 10 -18.90 -9.12 -12.52
CA HIS A 10 -18.57 -8.49 -11.23
C HIS A 10 -18.23 -9.50 -10.11
N SER A 11 -18.70 -10.75 -10.24
CA SER A 11 -18.40 -11.88 -9.35
C SER A 11 -16.98 -12.44 -9.47
N ASP A 12 -16.33 -12.26 -10.62
CA ASP A 12 -15.01 -12.84 -10.89
C ASP A 12 -13.88 -11.94 -10.34
N LEU A 13 -14.14 -10.63 -10.21
CA LEU A 13 -13.18 -9.63 -9.76
C LEU A 13 -13.07 -9.56 -8.23
N ILE A 14 -14.18 -9.75 -7.51
CA ILE A 14 -14.22 -9.77 -6.04
C ILE A 14 -15.04 -10.99 -5.61
N PRO A 15 -14.38 -12.13 -5.32
CA PRO A 15 -15.09 -13.36 -5.01
C PRO A 15 -15.96 -13.26 -3.75
N ASP A 16 -15.50 -12.52 -2.74
CA ASP A 16 -16.17 -12.36 -1.45
C ASP A 16 -17.48 -11.55 -1.61
N VAL A 17 -18.61 -12.21 -1.33
CA VAL A 17 -19.96 -11.64 -1.45
C VAL A 17 -20.18 -10.54 -0.40
N ASN A 18 -19.71 -10.74 0.83
CA ASN A 18 -19.91 -9.78 1.92
C ASN A 18 -19.11 -8.49 1.66
N LEU A 19 -17.88 -8.64 1.14
CA LEU A 19 -17.06 -7.50 0.74
C LEU A 19 -17.74 -6.69 -0.38
N ARG A 20 -18.32 -7.37 -1.38
CA ARG A 20 -19.06 -6.71 -2.46
C ARG A 20 -20.24 -5.90 -1.93
N ASP A 21 -21.06 -6.48 -1.07
CA ASP A 21 -22.23 -5.79 -0.52
C ASP A 21 -21.83 -4.54 0.28
N ARG A 22 -20.80 -4.64 1.12
CA ARG A 22 -20.23 -3.50 1.86
C ARG A 22 -19.70 -2.41 0.93
N MET A 23 -19.02 -2.78 -0.16
CA MET A 23 -18.51 -1.81 -1.15
C MET A 23 -19.66 -1.11 -1.88
N VAL A 24 -20.70 -1.83 -2.27
CA VAL A 24 -21.89 -1.28 -2.93
C VAL A 24 -22.61 -0.31 -1.98
N GLU A 25 -22.82 -0.69 -0.73
CA GLU A 25 -23.41 0.19 0.29
C GLU A 25 -22.58 1.46 0.47
N HIS A 26 -21.25 1.33 0.58
CA HIS A 26 -20.35 2.48 0.69
C HIS A 26 -20.48 3.43 -0.51
N LEU A 27 -20.57 2.90 -1.74
CA LEU A 27 -20.76 3.70 -2.95
C LEU A 27 -22.12 4.43 -2.95
N TYR A 28 -23.20 3.76 -2.56
CA TYR A 28 -24.52 4.39 -2.45
C TYR A 28 -24.57 5.48 -1.36
N SER A 29 -23.75 5.36 -0.32
CA SER A 29 -23.65 6.36 0.75
C SER A 29 -23.04 7.70 0.30
N LYS A 30 -22.42 7.76 -0.90
CA LYS A 30 -21.74 8.94 -1.46
C LYS A 30 -20.64 9.53 -0.57
N ARG A 31 -20.11 8.74 0.37
CA ARG A 31 -18.95 9.11 1.18
C ARG A 31 -17.67 9.05 0.32
N PRO A 32 -16.57 9.71 0.74
CA PRO A 32 -15.28 9.57 0.06
C PRO A 32 -14.88 8.10 -0.12
N LEU A 33 -14.29 7.78 -1.28
CA LEU A 33 -13.85 6.42 -1.59
C LEU A 33 -12.75 5.98 -0.63
N LEU A 34 -11.77 6.84 -0.41
CA LEU A 34 -10.64 6.60 0.48
C LEU A 34 -10.79 7.45 1.74
N GLY A 35 -10.45 6.89 2.89
CA GLY A 35 -10.60 7.53 4.21
C GLY A 35 -10.65 6.51 5.35
N GLU A 36 -10.55 7.00 6.59
CA GLU A 36 -10.62 6.14 7.79
C GLU A 36 -11.97 5.43 7.88
N GLY A 37 -11.93 4.10 8.06
CA GLY A 37 -13.13 3.25 8.10
C GLY A 37 -13.79 2.96 6.75
N SER A 38 -13.17 3.35 5.63
CA SER A 38 -13.64 2.95 4.29
C SER A 38 -13.23 1.51 3.96
N VAL A 39 -14.17 0.76 3.37
CA VAL A 39 -13.94 -0.59 2.83
C VAL A 39 -12.83 -0.61 1.78
N PHE A 40 -12.68 0.47 1.02
CA PHE A 40 -11.63 0.59 0.01
C PHE A 40 -10.25 0.82 0.64
N SER A 41 -10.17 1.53 1.77
CA SER A 41 -8.93 1.68 2.54
C SER A 41 -8.48 0.35 3.15
N GLU A 42 -9.43 -0.44 3.68
CA GLU A 42 -9.16 -1.81 4.16
C GLU A 42 -8.65 -2.72 3.03
N LEU A 43 -9.25 -2.61 1.84
CA LEU A 43 -8.81 -3.34 0.65
C LEU A 43 -7.40 -2.93 0.24
N LEU A 44 -7.11 -1.62 0.19
CA LEU A 44 -5.78 -1.10 -0.10
C LEU A 44 -4.74 -1.63 0.90
N GLN A 45 -5.05 -1.61 2.19
CA GLN A 45 -4.17 -2.17 3.23
C GLN A 45 -3.90 -3.66 2.99
N THR A 46 -4.93 -4.43 2.65
CA THR A 46 -4.81 -5.86 2.33
C THR A 46 -3.90 -6.08 1.12
N LEU A 47 -4.09 -5.29 0.07
CA LEU A 47 -3.29 -5.37 -1.16
C LEU A 47 -1.82 -5.05 -0.89
N VAL A 48 -1.52 -3.98 -0.16
CA VAL A 48 -0.15 -3.60 0.21
C VAL A 48 0.52 -4.73 0.99
N ASN A 49 -0.16 -5.29 2.00
CA ASN A 49 0.37 -6.42 2.76
C ASN A 49 0.63 -7.64 1.87
N LYS A 50 -0.29 -7.95 0.96
CA LYS A 50 -0.16 -9.09 0.05
C LYS A 50 1.02 -8.92 -0.93
N MET A 51 1.23 -7.71 -1.43
CA MET A 51 2.36 -7.39 -2.30
C MET A 51 3.69 -7.52 -1.56
N LEU A 52 3.81 -6.96 -0.36
CA LEU A 52 5.00 -7.12 0.49
C LEU A 52 5.29 -8.61 0.78
N ASP A 53 4.25 -9.40 1.04
CA ASP A 53 4.35 -10.84 1.21
C ASP A 53 4.86 -11.56 -0.03
N GLY A 54 4.44 -11.12 -1.22
CA GLY A 54 4.91 -11.60 -2.51
C GLY A 54 6.39 -11.31 -2.69
N GLU A 55 6.81 -10.05 -2.57
CA GLU A 55 8.21 -9.62 -2.69
C GLU A 55 9.13 -10.44 -1.77
N ALA A 56 8.73 -10.66 -0.52
CA ALA A 56 9.54 -11.43 0.42
C ALA A 56 9.56 -12.94 0.11
N SER A 57 8.53 -13.47 -0.56
CA SER A 57 8.53 -14.87 -1.01
C SER A 57 9.49 -15.04 -2.18
N ASP A 58 9.38 -14.16 -3.18
CA ASP A 58 10.23 -14.14 -4.37
C ASP A 58 11.71 -14.00 -3.98
N PHE A 59 12.03 -13.05 -3.10
CA PHE A 59 13.38 -12.87 -2.57
C PHE A 59 13.94 -14.12 -1.88
N LEU A 60 13.12 -14.82 -1.09
CA LEU A 60 13.57 -16.05 -0.41
C LEU A 60 13.76 -17.21 -1.38
N ASP A 61 12.99 -17.26 -2.47
CA ASP A 61 13.18 -18.26 -3.53
C ASP A 61 14.47 -18.00 -4.31
N GLU A 62 14.81 -16.74 -4.58
CA GLU A 62 16.10 -16.35 -5.15
C GLU A 62 17.28 -16.70 -4.23
N GLU A 63 17.18 -16.42 -2.94
CA GLU A 63 18.19 -16.80 -1.94
C GLU A 63 18.43 -18.33 -1.97
N ARG A 64 17.35 -19.13 -1.98
CA ARG A 64 17.44 -20.60 -2.07
C ARG A 64 18.07 -21.06 -3.38
N ALA A 65 17.68 -20.48 -4.50
CA ALA A 65 18.25 -20.80 -5.82
C ALA A 65 19.75 -20.48 -5.89
N SER A 66 20.20 -19.43 -5.18
CA SER A 66 21.61 -19.05 -5.05
C SER A 66 22.40 -19.87 -4.01
N GLY A 67 21.78 -20.87 -3.37
CA GLY A 67 22.41 -21.72 -2.35
C GLY A 67 22.59 -21.06 -0.99
N ARG A 68 21.98 -19.89 -0.76
CA ARG A 68 22.02 -19.19 0.53
C ARG A 68 20.95 -19.73 1.46
N VAL A 69 21.33 -19.98 2.72
CA VAL A 69 20.38 -20.40 3.76
C VAL A 69 19.72 -19.16 4.35
N ASN A 70 18.51 -18.87 3.88
CA ASN A 70 17.66 -17.82 4.45
C ASN A 70 16.23 -18.32 4.64
N LYS A 71 15.49 -17.68 5.56
CA LYS A 71 14.09 -17.99 5.83
C LYS A 71 13.36 -16.78 6.37
N ARG A 72 12.03 -16.79 6.22
CA ARG A 72 11.16 -15.77 6.81
C ARG A 72 11.26 -15.79 8.34
N ASN A 73 11.27 -14.61 8.96
CA ASN A 73 11.39 -14.39 10.40
C ASN A 73 10.27 -13.46 10.91
N GLY A 74 9.03 -13.82 10.56
CA GLY A 74 7.83 -13.09 10.98
C GLY A 74 7.63 -11.75 10.28
N TYR A 75 6.95 -10.84 10.98
CA TYR A 75 6.52 -9.54 10.47
C TYR A 75 6.78 -8.45 11.51
N THR A 76 7.12 -7.27 11.03
CA THR A 76 7.19 -6.05 11.83
C THR A 76 5.96 -5.19 11.53
N PRO A 77 5.16 -4.80 12.54
CA PRO A 77 4.07 -3.85 12.32
C PRO A 77 4.65 -2.47 11.99
N LYS A 78 4.06 -1.79 11.02
CA LYS A 78 4.46 -0.47 10.59
C LYS A 78 3.23 0.33 10.19
N GLN A 79 3.12 1.54 10.71
CA GLN A 79 2.10 2.49 10.29
C GLN A 79 2.72 3.42 9.25
N ILE A 80 2.05 3.55 8.10
CA ILE A 80 2.45 4.43 7.01
C ILE A 80 1.30 5.38 6.66
N LEU A 81 1.64 6.58 6.20
CA LEU A 81 0.70 7.55 5.67
C LEU A 81 0.42 7.24 4.20
N SER A 82 -0.83 7.43 3.77
CA SER A 82 -1.24 7.31 2.38
C SER A 82 -2.34 8.33 2.09
N ALA A 83 -2.68 8.52 0.82
CA ALA A 83 -3.84 9.33 0.42
C ALA A 83 -5.18 8.83 1.01
N ALA A 84 -5.24 7.56 1.46
CA ALA A 84 -6.41 6.99 2.13
C ALA A 84 -6.42 7.20 3.65
N GLY A 85 -5.41 7.90 4.19
CA GLY A 85 -5.15 8.02 5.61
C GLY A 85 -4.08 7.02 6.09
N PRO A 86 -3.92 6.87 7.43
CA PRO A 86 -2.96 5.95 8.01
C PRO A 86 -3.29 4.49 7.67
N LEU A 87 -2.33 3.76 7.09
CA LEU A 87 -2.43 2.33 6.83
C LEU A 87 -1.58 1.54 7.83
N SER A 88 -2.15 0.48 8.39
CA SER A 88 -1.45 -0.45 9.27
C SER A 88 -0.95 -1.66 8.47
N ILE A 89 0.34 -1.67 8.16
CA ILE A 89 0.96 -2.73 7.36
C ILE A 89 1.85 -3.64 8.21
N ARG A 90 2.08 -4.86 7.70
CA ARG A 90 2.91 -5.89 8.33
C ARG A 90 4.07 -6.21 7.40
N THR A 91 5.18 -5.52 7.59
CA THR A 91 6.35 -5.70 6.72
C THR A 91 7.03 -7.05 7.04
N PRO A 92 7.15 -7.96 6.06
CA PRO A 92 7.84 -9.22 6.27
C PRO A 92 9.34 -9.00 6.49
N ARG A 93 9.95 -9.90 7.26
CA ARG A 93 11.38 -9.87 7.55
C ARG A 93 12.00 -11.23 7.25
N ASP A 94 13.24 -11.24 6.77
CA ASP A 94 14.05 -12.43 6.65
C ASP A 94 14.96 -12.63 7.89
N ARG A 95 15.52 -13.84 8.04
CA ARG A 95 16.37 -14.17 9.20
C ARG A 95 17.72 -13.48 9.15
N ASN A 96 18.27 -13.30 7.95
CA ASN A 96 19.59 -12.72 7.74
C ASN A 96 19.53 -11.18 7.73
N GLY A 97 18.33 -10.59 7.61
CA GLY A 97 18.11 -9.15 7.63
C GLY A 97 18.45 -8.44 6.32
N VAL A 98 18.65 -9.20 5.23
CA VAL A 98 19.13 -8.72 3.93
C VAL A 98 17.98 -8.38 2.96
N PHE A 99 16.74 -8.76 3.27
CA PHE A 99 15.59 -8.43 2.43
C PHE A 99 15.32 -6.92 2.45
N GLU A 100 15.23 -6.31 1.27
CA GLU A 100 14.85 -4.90 1.07
C GLU A 100 13.55 -4.83 0.25
N PRO A 101 12.40 -4.53 0.86
CA PRO A 101 11.13 -4.39 0.14
C PRO A 101 11.14 -3.15 -0.76
N ALA A 102 10.58 -3.29 -1.97
CA ALA A 102 10.55 -2.22 -2.97
C ALA A 102 9.30 -1.35 -2.84
N LEU A 103 8.14 -1.94 -2.53
CA LEU A 103 6.89 -1.18 -2.39
C LEU A 103 6.93 -0.18 -1.23
N VAL A 104 7.51 -0.58 -0.10
CA VAL A 104 7.67 0.27 1.10
C VAL A 104 9.03 0.01 1.72
N GLU A 105 10.00 0.86 1.41
CA GLU A 105 11.39 0.72 1.82
C GLU A 105 11.55 0.72 3.36
N LYS A 106 12.70 0.23 3.83
CA LYS A 106 13.07 0.30 5.24
C LYS A 106 13.12 1.76 5.68
N GLY A 107 12.40 2.07 6.76
CA GLY A 107 12.30 3.43 7.30
C GLY A 107 11.26 4.33 6.62
N GLN A 108 10.84 4.06 5.38
CA GLN A 108 9.85 4.88 4.65
C GLN A 108 8.51 4.95 5.40
N ARG A 109 7.99 6.15 5.69
CA ARG A 109 6.75 6.33 6.48
C ARG A 109 5.52 6.70 5.66
N GLU A 110 5.64 6.77 4.35
CA GLU A 110 4.56 7.22 3.46
C GLU A 110 4.51 6.37 2.18
N LEU A 111 3.32 6.09 1.67
CA LEU A 111 3.06 5.37 0.42
C LEU A 111 3.01 6.31 -0.81
N SER A 112 3.32 7.59 -0.65
CA SER A 112 3.29 8.61 -1.72
C SER A 112 4.72 8.96 -2.12
N SER A 113 5.04 8.91 -3.41
CA SER A 113 6.38 9.19 -3.93
C SER A 113 6.53 10.61 -4.51
N GLY A 114 5.79 11.61 -4.03
CA GLY A 114 5.72 12.91 -4.72
C GLY A 114 5.53 14.16 -3.88
N VAL A 115 5.42 14.05 -2.55
CA VAL A 115 5.27 15.21 -1.66
C VAL A 115 6.63 15.82 -1.32
N ASP A 116 7.68 15.00 -1.26
CA ASP A 116 9.04 15.45 -0.92
C ASP A 116 9.58 16.51 -1.87
N GLU A 117 9.38 16.33 -3.19
CA GLU A 117 9.77 17.32 -4.20
C GLU A 117 9.00 18.63 -4.05
N GLN A 118 7.72 18.55 -3.69
CA GLN A 118 6.89 19.73 -3.44
C GLN A 118 7.33 20.46 -2.17
N ILE A 119 7.67 19.73 -1.10
CA ILE A 119 8.22 20.30 0.12
C ILE A 119 9.54 21.03 -0.17
N ILE A 120 10.46 20.39 -0.89
CA ILE A 120 11.74 21.00 -1.29
C ILE A 120 11.50 22.25 -2.14
N ALA A 121 10.56 22.20 -3.10
CA ALA A 121 10.20 23.36 -3.92
C ALA A 121 9.64 24.52 -3.06
N LEU A 122 8.79 24.22 -2.08
CA LEU A 122 8.24 25.23 -1.18
C LEU A 122 9.33 25.87 -0.30
N TYR A 123 10.28 25.10 0.21
CA TYR A 123 11.44 25.63 0.91
C TYR A 123 12.32 26.50 -0.01
N ALA A 124 12.57 26.05 -1.24
CA ALA A 124 13.35 26.80 -2.22
C ALA A 124 12.68 28.14 -2.60
N GLN A 125 11.34 28.19 -2.57
CA GLN A 125 10.56 29.41 -2.76
C GLN A 125 10.52 30.33 -1.52
N GLY A 126 11.14 29.93 -0.41
CA GLY A 126 11.23 30.73 0.81
C GLY A 126 10.05 30.60 1.76
N ASN A 127 9.22 29.55 1.62
CA ASN A 127 8.16 29.28 2.60
C ASN A 127 8.78 28.83 3.93
N SER A 128 8.21 29.30 5.04
CA SER A 128 8.65 28.84 6.36
C SER A 128 8.18 27.40 6.62
N VAL A 129 8.85 26.72 7.55
CA VAL A 129 8.46 25.37 8.01
C VAL A 129 6.97 25.34 8.40
N GLU A 130 6.50 26.38 9.07
CA GLU A 130 5.12 26.48 9.54
C GLU A 130 4.12 26.73 8.41
N ASP A 131 4.52 27.48 7.38
CA ASP A 131 3.69 27.71 6.18
C ASP A 131 3.56 26.43 5.35
N VAL A 132 4.67 25.71 5.15
CA VAL A 132 4.67 24.39 4.51
C VAL A 132 3.77 23.43 5.29
N ARG A 133 3.92 23.35 6.62
CA ARG A 133 3.08 22.51 7.48
C ARG A 133 1.59 22.86 7.35
N ARG A 134 1.25 24.14 7.34
CA ARG A 134 -0.13 24.62 7.19
C ARG A 134 -0.72 24.31 5.82
N LEU A 135 0.08 24.42 4.76
CA LEU A 135 -0.32 24.09 3.39
C LEU A 135 -0.57 22.58 3.25
N LEU A 136 0.33 21.75 3.77
CA LEU A 136 0.19 20.30 3.77
C LEU A 136 -1.00 19.83 4.62
N ALA A 137 -1.29 20.48 5.75
CA ALA A 137 -2.45 20.14 6.59
C ALA A 137 -3.82 20.51 5.97
N LYS A 138 -3.82 21.28 4.87
CA LYS A 138 -5.03 21.67 4.13
C LYS A 138 -5.30 20.80 2.90
N LEU A 139 -4.29 20.07 2.42
CA LEU A 139 -4.40 19.10 1.33
C LEU A 139 -4.99 17.80 1.86
#